data_AF-A0A7V9SN38-F1
#
_entry.id   AF-A0A7V9SN38-F1
#
_cell.length_a   1.000
_cell.length_b   1.000
_cell.length_c   1.000
_cell.angle_alpha   90.00
_cell.angle_beta   90.00
_cell.angle_gamma   90.00
#
_symmetry.space_group_name_H-M   'P 1'
#
loop_
_entity.id
_entity.type
_entity.pdbx_description
1 polymer ?
#
loop_
_entity_poly.entity_id
_entity_poly.type
_entity_poly.pdbx_seq_one_letter_code
_entity_poly.pdbx_strand_id
1 'polypeptide(L)'
;MPTLKQIFKWILAIVFVLAGIYHFANPTIYLRIMPPYLPAHLILIYLSGFFQIVLGVLLVVPKFTPRAAWGIIALLIAVFPANIYMAMNTELFPEINPLLIWLRLPLQFVIIAWAYLYISESKKTKIK
;
A
#
# COMPACT_ATOMS: atom_id res chain seq x y z
N MET A 1 10.92 -22.24 -13.79
CA MET A 1 9.82 -21.29 -14.05
C MET A 1 9.34 -20.72 -12.73
N PRO A 2 9.08 -19.42 -12.62
CA PRO A 2 8.52 -18.85 -11.39
C PRO A 2 7.14 -19.47 -11.12
N THR A 3 6.83 -19.75 -9.86
CA THR A 3 5.49 -20.23 -9.50
C THR A 3 4.47 -19.10 -9.65
N LEU A 4 3.20 -19.43 -9.89
CA LEU A 4 2.12 -18.43 -9.95
C LEU A 4 2.14 -17.51 -8.70
N LYS A 5 2.40 -18.09 -7.52
CA LYS A 5 2.55 -17.35 -6.26
C LYS A 5 3.69 -16.32 -6.29
N GLN A 6 4.82 -16.66 -6.92
CA GLN A 6 5.96 -15.75 -7.09
C GLN A 6 5.62 -14.62 -8.05
N ILE A 7 4.93 -14.90 -9.16
CA ILE A 7 4.47 -13.88 -10.11
C ILE A 7 3.58 -12.87 -9.40
N PHE A 8 2.57 -13.34 -8.66
CA PHE A 8 1.72 -12.45 -7.86
C PHE A 8 2.51 -11.66 -6.80
N LYS A 9 3.54 -12.26 -6.19
CA LYS A 9 4.38 -11.54 -5.22
C LYS A 9 5.14 -10.39 -5.87
N TRP A 10 5.68 -10.62 -7.06
CA TRP A 10 6.35 -9.58 -7.85
C TRP A 10 5.40 -8.48 -8.29
N ILE A 11 4.18 -8.81 -8.72
CA ILE A 11 3.16 -7.81 -9.06
C ILE A 11 2.87 -6.93 -7.84
N LEU A 12 2.61 -7.53 -6.68
CA LEU A 12 2.33 -6.79 -5.45
C LEU A 12 3.51 -5.88 -5.06
N ALA A 13 4.75 -6.38 -5.16
CA ALA A 13 5.95 -5.60 -4.91
C ALA A 13 6.08 -4.39 -5.85
N ILE A 14 5.90 -4.59 -7.15
CA ILE A 14 5.99 -3.53 -8.16
C ILE A 14 4.91 -2.48 -7.93
N VAL A 15 3.67 -2.88 -7.65
CA VAL A 15 2.57 -1.96 -7.34
C VAL A 15 2.93 -1.05 -6.15
N PHE A 16 3.49 -1.62 -5.07
CA PHE A 16 3.90 -0.84 -3.90
C PHE A 16 5.08 0.09 -4.20
N VAL A 17 6.08 -0.36 -4.94
CA VAL A 17 7.21 0.49 -5.32
C VAL A 17 6.76 1.66 -6.19
N LEU A 18 5.93 1.41 -7.21
CA LEU A 18 5.40 2.45 -8.09
C LEU A 18 4.50 3.43 -7.33
N ALA A 19 3.61 2.93 -6.46
CA ALA A 19 2.76 3.77 -5.61
C ALA A 19 3.61 4.65 -4.69
N GLY A 20 4.67 4.09 -4.10
CA GLY A 20 5.57 4.83 -3.24
C GLY A 20 6.35 5.91 -3.99
N ILE A 21 6.85 5.61 -5.19
CA ILE A 21 7.49 6.61 -6.07
C ILE A 21 6.51 7.75 -6.39
N TYR A 22 5.23 7.43 -6.64
CA TYR A 22 4.23 8.44 -6.96
C TYR A 22 3.96 9.43 -5.81
N HIS A 23 4.15 9.02 -4.54
CA HIS A 23 4.07 9.95 -3.39
C HIS A 23 5.15 11.03 -3.44
N PHE A 24 6.34 10.71 -3.95
CA PHE A 24 7.42 11.68 -4.12
C PHE A 24 7.26 12.51 -5.40
N ALA A 25 6.80 11.87 -6.49
CA ALA A 25 6.64 12.53 -7.78
C ALA A 25 5.47 13.53 -7.79
N ASN A 26 4.35 13.20 -7.15
CA ASN A 26 3.13 14.02 -7.15
C ASN A 26 2.49 14.14 -5.75
N PRO A 27 3.17 14.76 -4.77
CA PRO A 27 2.66 14.87 -3.40
C PRO A 27 1.37 15.71 -3.30
N THR A 28 1.12 16.61 -4.26
CA THR A 28 -0.05 17.50 -4.29
C THR A 28 -1.38 16.76 -4.35
N ILE A 29 -1.44 15.61 -5.05
CA ILE A 29 -2.64 14.76 -5.09
C ILE A 29 -2.93 14.21 -3.69
N TYR A 30 -1.87 13.80 -2.98
CA TYR A 30 -1.99 13.25 -1.64
C TYR A 30 -2.30 14.31 -0.59
N LEU A 31 -1.79 15.54 -0.76
CA LEU A 31 -2.11 16.65 0.14
C LEU A 31 -3.62 16.96 0.19
N ARG A 32 -4.33 16.80 -0.94
CA ARG A 32 -5.78 17.02 -1.01
C ARG A 32 -6.58 15.99 -0.22
N ILE A 33 -6.10 14.75 -0.12
CA ILE A 33 -6.78 13.67 0.62
C ILE A 33 -6.44 13.65 2.12
N MET A 34 -5.47 14.45 2.57
CA MET A 34 -5.02 14.40 3.95
C MET A 34 -6.08 14.97 4.89
N PRO A 35 -6.58 14.17 5.85
CA PRO A 35 -7.56 14.66 6.80
C PRO A 35 -7.00 15.80 7.65
N PRO A 36 -7.79 16.85 7.96
CA PRO A 36 -7.32 18.04 8.66
C PRO A 36 -6.87 17.79 10.10
N TYR A 37 -7.21 16.63 10.69
CA TYR A 37 -6.78 16.26 12.03
C TYR A 37 -5.34 15.72 12.08
N LEU A 38 -4.72 15.41 10.95
CA LEU A 38 -3.33 14.94 10.90
C LEU A 38 -2.37 16.11 10.83
N PRO A 39 -1.37 16.23 11.72
CA PRO A 39 -0.33 17.23 11.57
C PRO A 39 0.65 16.86 10.45
N ALA A 40 1.39 17.84 9.94
CA ALA A 40 2.54 17.63 9.06
C ALA A 40 2.26 16.74 7.83
N HIS A 41 1.21 17.07 7.05
CA HIS A 41 0.74 16.29 5.91
C HIS A 41 1.86 15.83 4.96
N LEU A 42 2.76 16.74 4.59
CA LEU A 42 3.83 16.45 3.64
C LEU A 42 4.82 15.40 4.18
N ILE A 43 5.14 15.45 5.48
CA ILE A 43 6.02 14.47 6.13
C ILE A 43 5.37 13.09 6.10
N LEU A 44 4.08 13.02 6.43
CA LEU A 44 3.34 11.75 6.44
C LEU A 44 3.24 11.14 5.04
N ILE A 45 3.06 11.94 3.99
CA ILE A 45 3.04 11.50 2.59
C ILE A 45 4.40 10.92 2.18
N TYR A 46 5.49 11.60 2.51
CA TYR A 46 6.83 11.07 2.19
C TYR A 46 7.19 9.85 3.04
N LEU A 47 6.76 9.82 4.30
CA LEU A 47 6.98 8.68 5.17
C LEU A 47 6.21 7.45 4.69
N SER A 48 4.94 7.59 4.30
CA SER A 48 4.15 6.50 3.73
C SER A 48 4.75 6.04 2.41
N GLY A 49 5.13 6.97 1.52
CA GLY A 49 5.80 6.66 0.25
C GLY A 49 7.10 5.89 0.44
N PHE A 50 7.94 6.31 1.40
CA PHE A 50 9.18 5.63 1.75
C PHE A 50 8.91 4.18 2.19
N PHE A 51 7.97 3.98 3.12
CA PHE A 51 7.63 2.64 3.57
C PHE A 51 7.03 1.78 2.47
N GLN A 52 6.23 2.33 1.55
CA GLN A 52 5.72 1.58 0.39
C GLN A 52 6.86 1.04 -0.47
N ILE A 53 7.86 1.86 -0.80
CA ILE A 53 9.03 1.44 -1.58
C ILE A 53 9.82 0.36 -0.84
N VAL A 54 10.20 0.63 0.41
CA VAL A 54 11.02 -0.29 1.21
C VAL A 54 10.32 -1.62 1.39
N LEU A 55 9.04 -1.62 1.75
CA LEU A 55 8.27 -2.85 1.95
C LEU A 55 8.05 -3.61 0.64
N GLY A 56 7.81 -2.91 -0.47
CA GLY A 56 7.72 -3.53 -1.80
C GLY A 56 9.01 -4.26 -2.19
N VAL A 57 10.17 -3.63 -1.98
CA VAL A 57 11.49 -4.25 -2.22
C VAL A 57 11.73 -5.42 -1.25
N LEU A 58 11.44 -5.26 0.05
CA LEU A 58 11.64 -6.33 1.03
C LEU A 58 10.70 -7.52 0.81
N LEU A 59 9.54 -7.32 0.17
CA LEU A 59 8.59 -8.40 -0.11
C LEU A 59 9.20 -9.46 -1.04
N VAL A 60 10.07 -9.07 -1.98
CA VAL A 60 10.73 -10.02 -2.90
C VAL A 60 11.96 -10.70 -2.29
N VAL A 61 12.50 -10.18 -1.18
CA VAL A 61 13.64 -10.80 -0.47
C VAL A 61 13.12 -11.91 0.46
N PRO A 62 13.42 -13.21 0.22
CA PRO A 62 12.80 -14.33 0.94
C PRO A 62 12.91 -14.25 2.46
N LYS A 63 14.05 -13.74 2.96
CA LYS A 63 14.32 -13.57 4.40
C LYS A 63 13.39 -12.54 5.06
N PHE A 64 12.95 -11.54 4.31
CA PHE A 64 12.15 -10.43 4.80
C PHE A 64 10.69 -10.48 4.36
N THR A 65 10.31 -11.36 3.41
CA THR A 65 8.95 -11.46 2.87
C THR A 65 7.85 -11.45 3.95
N PRO A 66 7.92 -12.24 5.04
CA PRO A 66 6.90 -12.20 6.09
C PRO A 66 6.78 -10.87 6.81
N ARG A 67 7.92 -10.23 7.11
CA ARG A 67 7.96 -8.94 7.81
C ARG A 67 7.48 -7.82 6.88
N ALA A 68 7.86 -7.89 5.61
CA ALA A 68 7.38 -6.98 4.59
C ALA A 68 5.86 -7.09 4.41
N ALA A 69 5.31 -8.31 4.35
CA ALA A 69 3.87 -8.53 4.27
C ALA A 69 3.11 -7.93 5.47
N TRP A 70 3.59 -8.15 6.70
CA TRP A 70 3.02 -7.50 7.89
C TRP A 70 3.14 -5.98 7.85
N GLY A 71 4.29 -5.46 7.41
CA GLY A 71 4.49 -4.02 7.24
C GLY A 71 3.54 -3.42 6.21
N ILE A 72 3.28 -4.12 5.09
CA ILE A 72 2.31 -3.69 4.08
C ILE A 72 0.91 -3.62 4.69
N ILE A 73 0.49 -4.63 5.43
CA ILE A 73 -0.82 -4.66 6.10
C ILE A 73 -0.93 -3.50 7.09
N ALA A 74 0.08 -3.30 7.94
CA ALA A 74 0.11 -2.21 8.91
C ALA A 74 0.04 -0.83 8.23
N LEU A 75 0.81 -0.64 7.14
CA LEU A 75 0.81 0.59 6.37
C LEU A 75 -0.55 0.86 5.72
N LEU A 76 -1.18 -0.16 5.14
CA LEU A 76 -2.52 -0.04 4.58
C LEU A 76 -3.53 0.34 5.66
N ILE A 77 -3.47 -0.27 6.84
CA ILE A 77 -4.36 0.12 7.96
C ILE A 77 -4.10 1.58 8.37
N ALA A 78 -2.85 2.01 8.43
CA ALA A 78 -2.48 3.37 8.81
C ALA A 78 -2.97 4.44 7.83
N VAL A 79 -2.99 4.16 6.52
CA VAL A 79 -3.47 5.11 5.50
C VAL A 79 -4.97 5.00 5.23
N PHE A 80 -5.65 3.97 5.75
CA PHE A 80 -7.09 3.76 5.56
C PHE A 80 -7.97 4.95 5.97
N PRO A 81 -7.70 5.67 7.08
CA PRO A 81 -8.47 6.86 7.45
C PRO A 81 -8.44 7.97 6.39
N ALA A 82 -7.33 8.13 5.67
CA ALA A 82 -7.24 9.09 4.56
C ALA A 82 -8.11 8.68 3.37
N ASN A 83 -8.21 7.38 3.08
CA ASN A 83 -9.10 6.87 2.04
C ASN A 83 -10.58 6.97 2.42
N ILE A 84 -10.92 6.76 3.71
CA ILE A 84 -12.27 7.04 4.21
C ILE A 84 -12.60 8.53 4.05
N TYR A 85 -11.68 9.42 4.45
CA TYR A 85 -11.88 10.86 4.31
C TYR A 85 -12.14 11.25 2.85
N MET A 86 -11.35 10.71 1.91
CA MET A 86 -11.57 10.92 0.47
C MET A 86 -12.95 10.44 0.01
N ALA A 87 -13.39 9.26 0.47
CA ALA A 87 -14.71 8.70 0.12
C ALA A 87 -15.88 9.47 0.73
N MET A 88 -15.68 10.10 1.89
CA MET A 88 -16.68 10.94 2.54
C MET A 88 -16.76 12.36 1.95
N ASN A 89 -15.70 12.82 1.26
CA ASN A 89 -15.58 14.18 0.73
C ASN A 89 -15.31 14.15 -0.79
N THR A 90 -16.08 13.36 -1.54
CA THR A 90 -15.86 13.18 -2.99
C THR A 90 -15.95 14.47 -3.80
N GLU A 91 -16.69 15.46 -3.30
CA GLU A 91 -16.84 16.80 -3.85
C GLU A 91 -15.54 17.61 -3.88
N LEU A 92 -14.56 17.26 -3.03
CA LEU A 92 -13.21 17.85 -3.07
C LEU A 92 -12.36 17.29 -4.22
N PHE A 93 -12.84 16.26 -4.93
CA PHE A 93 -12.14 15.56 -6.01
C PHE A 93 -13.02 15.46 -7.28
N PRO A 94 -13.49 16.58 -7.83
CA PRO A 94 -14.41 16.58 -8.98
C PRO A 94 -13.80 15.93 -10.24
N GLU A 95 -12.47 15.87 -10.34
CA GLU A 95 -11.74 15.22 -11.42
C GLU A 95 -11.76 13.68 -11.35
N ILE A 96 -12.16 13.07 -10.23
CA ILE A 96 -12.18 11.61 -10.04
C ILE A 96 -13.63 11.13 -9.95
N ASN A 97 -13.98 10.10 -10.71
CA ASN A 97 -15.30 9.48 -10.60
C ASN A 97 -15.52 8.97 -9.15
N PRO A 98 -16.58 9.41 -8.44
CA PRO A 98 -16.86 9.00 -7.07
C PRO A 98 -16.91 7.49 -6.87
N LEU A 99 -17.39 6.74 -7.87
CA LEU A 99 -17.42 5.28 -7.83
C LEU A 99 -16.01 4.69 -7.68
N LEU A 100 -15.00 5.27 -8.35
CA LEU A 100 -13.61 4.83 -8.24
C LEU A 100 -13.04 5.15 -6.86
N ILE A 101 -13.44 6.26 -6.23
CA ILE A 101 -13.04 6.60 -4.86
C ILE A 101 -13.61 5.56 -3.88
N TRP A 102 -14.91 5.26 -3.98
CA TRP A 102 -15.55 4.25 -3.13
C TRP A 102 -14.98 2.85 -3.34
N LEU A 103 -14.64 2.48 -4.58
CA LEU A 103 -14.03 1.19 -4.91
C LEU A 103 -12.64 0.99 -4.29
N ARG A 104 -11.92 2.06 -3.96
CA ARG A 104 -10.62 1.97 -3.28
C ARG A 104 -10.73 1.29 -1.91
N LEU A 105 -11.82 1.51 -1.19
CA LEU A 105 -12.01 0.94 0.15
C LEU A 105 -12.03 -0.59 0.13
N PRO A 106 -12.92 -1.28 -0.61
CA PRO A 106 -12.90 -2.74 -0.71
C PRO A 106 -11.61 -3.26 -1.37
N LEU A 107 -11.07 -2.55 -2.37
CA LEU A 107 -9.82 -2.94 -3.02
C LEU A 107 -8.65 -2.98 -2.00
N GLN A 108 -8.60 -2.04 -1.07
CA GLN A 108 -7.59 -2.02 -0.02
C GLN A 108 -7.66 -3.26 0.88
N PHE A 109 -8.86 -3.74 1.22
CA PHE A 109 -9.02 -5.01 1.96
C PHE A 109 -8.59 -6.22 1.13
N VAL A 110 -8.85 -6.22 -0.18
CA VAL A 110 -8.35 -7.26 -1.09
C VAL A 110 -6.81 -7.28 -1.10
N ILE A 111 -6.16 -6.11 -1.14
CA ILE A 111 -4.69 -6.01 -1.09
C ILE A 111 -4.16 -6.47 0.28
N ILE A 112 -4.83 -6.16 1.38
CA ILE A 112 -4.49 -6.67 2.72
C ILE A 112 -4.57 -8.20 2.74
N ALA A 113 -5.67 -8.79 2.24
CA ALA A 113 -5.84 -10.22 2.16
C ALA A 113 -4.76 -10.88 1.27
N TRP A 114 -4.39 -10.21 0.17
CA TRP A 114 -3.32 -10.67 -0.70
C TRP A 114 -1.95 -10.64 -0.01
N ALA A 115 -1.60 -9.56 0.70
CA ALA A 115 -0.38 -9.48 1.49
C ALA A 115 -0.34 -10.56 2.59
N TYR A 116 -1.48 -10.85 3.21
CA TYR A 116 -1.62 -11.89 4.24
C TYR A 116 -1.17 -13.28 3.75
N LEU A 117 -1.32 -13.60 2.46
CA LEU A 117 -0.86 -14.88 1.89
C LEU A 117 0.66 -15.11 1.95
N TYR A 118 1.44 -14.06 2.26
CA TYR A 118 2.89 -14.09 2.29
C TYR A 118 3.50 -14.06 3.71
N ILE A 119 2.68 -13.95 4.77
CA ILE A 119 3.18 -13.92 6.16
C ILE A 119 3.81 -15.25 6.61
N SER A 120 3.40 -16.37 6.00
CA SER A 120 3.84 -17.71 6.39
C SER A 120 4.95 -18.28 5.52
N GLU A 121 5.49 -17.50 4.56
CA GLU A 121 6.57 -17.99 3.66
C GLU A 121 7.85 -18.36 4.41
N SER A 122 8.11 -17.79 5.60
CA SER A 122 9.31 -18.05 6.41
C SER A 122 9.50 -19.53 6.77
N LYS A 123 8.40 -20.28 6.95
CA LYS A 123 8.48 -21.68 7.40
C LYS A 123 8.90 -22.65 6.30
N LYS A 124 8.67 -22.32 5.02
CA LYS A 124 8.91 -23.27 3.91
C LYS A 124 10.37 -23.32 3.45
N THR A 125 11.17 -22.28 3.69
CA THR A 125 12.58 -22.24 3.28
C THR A 125 13.50 -22.98 4.25
N LYS A 126 13.08 -23.23 5.50
CA LYS A 126 13.87 -23.97 6.50
C LYS A 126 13.71 -25.50 6.44
N ILE A 127 12.83 -26.02 5.59
CA ILE A 127 12.51 -27.47 5.48
C ILE A 127 13.00 -28.03 4.13
N LYS A 128 13.97 -27.38 3.49
CA LYS A 128 14.64 -27.91 2.30
C LYS A 128 16.14 -27.91 2.52
#